data_AF-A0A0F9GPE2-F1
#
_entry.id   AF-A0A0F9GPE2-F1
#
_cell.length_a   1.000
_cell.length_b   1.000
_cell.length_c   1.000
_cell.angle_alpha   90.00
_cell.angle_beta   90.00
_cell.angle_gamma   90.00
#
_symmetry.space_group_name_H-M   'P 1'
#
loop_
_entity.id
_entity.type
_entity.pdbx_description
1 polymer ?
#
loop_
_entity_poly.entity_id
_entity_poly.type
_entity_poly.pdbx_seq_one_letter_code
_entity_poly.pdbx_strand_id
1 'polypeptide(L)'
;NQFTIVEFKQGIESIEMGGLRWVYILDKDTNLLFIGAAEKDVSTDTLRARLDVIRVTFIQQYASEKNRWQGKWAGNVEIYKPFEKIIDEFYTQWQQAERIATVAEFFDILGIFQQIFNLAMNVIEGRLSAEKKMVIYEAIEKIFENYTESEVVKDNPELRSITFERGVGFNITSIDPMSCDLYITEKQIKGLIKQVVEIIKNEEGYYPSLKNFVEENIFDYLFSNFSLLLELNLFTFFLKLFLIK
;
A
#
# COMPACT_ATOMS: atom_id res chain seq x y z
N ASN A 1 -13.65 15.25 39.75
CA ASN A 1 -12.83 15.32 38.53
C ASN A 1 -11.94 16.54 38.59
N GLN A 2 -10.75 16.40 39.16
CA GLN A 2 -9.71 17.44 39.13
C GLN A 2 -9.11 17.46 37.73
N PHE A 3 -9.26 18.57 37.02
CA PHE A 3 -8.45 18.88 35.84
C PHE A 3 -7.06 19.28 36.34
N THR A 4 -6.08 18.41 36.18
CA THR A 4 -4.68 18.74 36.45
C THR A 4 -4.16 19.55 35.25
N ILE A 5 -4.02 20.86 35.43
CA ILE A 5 -3.25 21.71 34.52
C ILE A 5 -1.78 21.35 34.74
N VAL A 6 -1.20 20.60 33.81
CA VAL A 6 0.25 20.39 33.77
C VAL A 6 0.83 21.44 32.83
N GLU A 7 1.48 22.45 33.42
CA GLU A 7 2.28 23.43 32.69
C GLU A 7 3.53 22.74 32.13
N PHE A 8 3.47 22.29 30.87
CA PHE A 8 4.61 21.66 30.22
C PHE A 8 5.56 22.73 29.67
N LYS A 9 6.78 22.80 30.24
CA LYS A 9 7.86 23.71 29.84
C LYS A 9 8.68 23.25 28.61
N GLN A 10 8.23 22.22 27.90
CA GLN A 10 8.75 21.80 26.60
C GLN A 10 7.56 21.60 25.65
N GLY A 11 7.67 22.12 24.43
CA GLY A 11 6.60 22.05 23.44
C GLY A 11 6.31 20.62 23.06
N ILE A 12 5.23 20.07 23.60
CA ILE A 12 4.63 18.76 23.31
C ILE A 12 4.61 18.27 21.84
N GLU A 13 4.69 19.02 20.75
CA GLU A 13 4.65 18.55 19.33
C GLU A 13 3.45 17.65 18.88
N SER A 14 3.10 16.56 19.60
CA SER A 14 1.94 15.71 19.34
C SER A 14 1.38 15.05 20.62
N ILE A 15 0.08 14.75 20.63
CA ILE A 15 -0.59 14.01 21.72
C ILE A 15 -1.44 12.88 21.12
N GLU A 16 -1.37 11.68 21.69
CA GLU A 16 -2.30 10.59 21.36
C GLU A 16 -3.45 10.54 22.38
N MET A 17 -4.67 10.84 21.95
CA MET A 17 -5.87 10.81 22.80
C MET A 17 -7.07 10.33 22.00
N GLY A 18 -7.84 9.39 22.55
CA GLY A 18 -9.11 8.93 21.97
C GLY A 18 -8.99 8.16 20.65
N GLY A 19 -7.82 7.58 20.36
CA GLY A 19 -7.58 6.90 19.07
C GLY A 19 -7.11 7.85 17.95
N LEU A 20 -6.97 9.14 18.23
CA LEU A 20 -6.49 10.15 17.29
C LEU A 20 -5.09 10.62 17.66
N ARG A 21 -4.32 10.95 16.62
CA ARG A 21 -3.05 11.64 16.71
C ARG A 21 -3.30 13.14 16.52
N TRP A 22 -2.90 13.93 17.51
CA TRP A 22 -3.04 15.38 17.51
C TRP A 22 -1.69 16.03 17.25
N VAL A 23 -1.64 17.06 16.41
CA VAL A 23 -0.47 17.93 16.22
C VAL A 23 -0.89 19.38 16.37
N TYR A 24 0.05 20.24 16.70
CA TYR A 24 -0.22 21.66 16.82
C TYR A 24 0.97 22.51 16.36
N ILE A 25 0.67 23.70 15.85
CA ILE A 25 1.66 24.68 15.41
C ILE A 25 1.29 26.02 16.03
N LEU A 26 2.16 26.54 16.91
CA LEU A 26 2.05 27.90 17.44
C LEU A 26 2.83 28.86 16.53
N ASP A 27 2.12 29.72 15.83
CA ASP A 27 2.71 30.78 15.02
C ASP A 27 2.99 32.00 15.91
N LYS A 28 4.27 32.25 16.22
CA LYS A 28 4.67 33.30 17.16
C LYS A 28 4.44 34.71 16.63
N ASP A 29 4.52 34.90 15.31
CA ASP A 29 4.42 36.21 14.68
C ASP A 29 2.98 36.72 14.69
N THR A 30 2.03 35.83 14.40
CA THR A 30 0.60 36.14 14.43
C THR A 30 -0.04 35.85 15.78
N ASN A 31 0.63 35.15 16.69
CA ASN A 31 0.11 34.63 17.95
C ASN A 31 -1.14 33.75 17.78
N LEU A 32 -1.14 32.92 16.72
CA LEU A 32 -2.21 31.98 16.41
C LEU A 32 -1.78 30.55 16.70
N LEU A 33 -2.70 29.75 17.25
CA LEU A 33 -2.51 28.33 17.48
C LEU A 33 -3.33 27.53 16.47
N PHE A 34 -2.65 26.70 15.68
CA PHE A 34 -3.25 25.77 14.74
C PHE A 34 -3.20 24.37 15.36
N ILE A 35 -4.31 23.64 15.28
CA ILE A 35 -4.45 22.29 15.84
C ILE A 35 -5.04 21.39 14.76
N GLY A 36 -4.46 20.21 14.57
CA GLY A 36 -4.95 19.19 13.67
C GLY A 36 -5.02 17.84 14.37
N ALA A 37 -5.98 17.01 13.99
CA ALA A 37 -6.11 15.64 14.46
C ALA A 37 -6.40 14.71 13.29
N ALA A 38 -5.83 13.51 13.30
CA ALA A 38 -6.11 12.47 12.34
C ALA A 38 -6.10 11.08 12.99
N GLU A 39 -6.55 10.08 12.25
CA GLU A 39 -6.41 8.68 12.61
C GLU A 39 -4.92 8.27 12.70
N LYS A 40 -4.64 7.13 13.34
CA LYS A 40 -3.26 6.74 13.72
C LYS A 40 -2.37 6.36 12.54
N ASP A 41 -2.98 6.02 11.41
CA ASP A 41 -2.34 5.65 10.15
C ASP A 41 -1.65 6.85 9.47
N VAL A 42 -2.11 8.08 9.71
CA VAL A 42 -1.43 9.29 9.23
C VAL A 42 -0.23 9.62 10.12
N SER A 43 0.98 9.61 9.55
CA SER A 43 2.21 9.94 10.29
C SER A 43 2.18 11.35 10.89
N THR A 44 2.88 11.56 12.03
CA THR A 44 3.00 12.88 12.67
C THR A 44 3.56 13.93 11.71
N ASP A 45 4.56 13.58 10.91
CA ASP A 45 5.20 14.51 9.96
C ASP A 45 4.26 14.90 8.83
N THR A 46 3.53 13.93 8.27
CA THR A 46 2.51 14.18 7.24
C THR A 46 1.43 15.09 7.78
N LEU A 47 0.90 14.80 8.98
CA LEU A 47 -0.15 15.59 9.60
C LEU A 47 0.33 17.01 9.92
N ARG A 48 1.58 17.18 10.38
CA ARG A 48 2.20 18.47 10.66
C ARG A 48 2.44 19.28 9.39
N ALA A 49 2.92 18.66 8.31
CA ALA A 49 3.10 19.33 7.02
C ALA A 49 1.76 19.82 6.44
N ARG A 50 0.71 18.99 6.52
CA ARG A 50 -0.66 19.37 6.14
C ARG A 50 -1.17 20.56 6.96
N LEU A 51 -1.00 20.52 8.28
CA LEU A 51 -1.36 21.63 9.17
C LEU A 51 -0.57 22.90 8.85
N ASP A 52 0.69 22.77 8.43
CA ASP A 52 1.53 23.91 8.05
C ASP A 52 1.06 24.59 6.77
N VAL A 53 0.61 23.82 5.77
CA VAL A 53 -0.03 24.36 4.55
C VAL A 53 -1.29 25.16 4.90
N ILE A 54 -2.14 24.61 5.78
CA ILE A 54 -3.33 25.29 6.28
C ILE A 54 -2.95 26.58 7.01
N ARG A 55 -1.96 26.53 7.91
CA ARG A 55 -1.45 27.70 8.64
C ARG A 55 -1.03 28.81 7.69
N VAL A 56 -0.12 28.50 6.76
CA VAL A 56 0.44 29.49 5.83
C VAL A 56 -0.69 30.14 5.03
N THR A 57 -1.63 29.34 4.52
CA THR A 57 -2.75 29.83 3.71
C THR A 57 -3.69 30.72 4.54
N PHE A 58 -4.04 30.31 5.76
CA PHE A 58 -4.87 31.09 6.67
C PHE A 58 -4.23 32.44 7.00
N ILE A 59 -2.93 32.42 7.34
CA ILE A 59 -2.20 33.64 7.68
C ILE A 59 -2.17 34.59 6.50
N GLN A 60 -1.86 34.11 5.30
CA GLN A 60 -1.84 34.95 4.10
C GLN A 60 -3.18 35.66 3.86
N GLN A 61 -4.29 34.94 4.00
CA GLN A 61 -5.62 35.47 3.72
C GLN A 61 -6.14 36.39 4.83
N TYR A 62 -5.94 36.02 6.09
CA TYR A 62 -6.65 36.63 7.22
C TYR A 62 -5.77 37.26 8.30
N ALA A 63 -4.49 36.92 8.39
CA ALA A 63 -3.60 37.38 9.47
C ALA A 63 -2.27 37.98 8.99
N SER A 64 -2.16 38.33 7.70
CA SER A 64 -0.98 38.99 7.14
C SER A 64 -0.79 40.38 7.76
N GLU A 65 0.36 41.01 7.55
CA GLU A 65 0.66 42.33 8.14
C GLU A 65 -0.38 43.41 7.84
N LYS A 66 -1.06 43.30 6.68
CA LYS A 66 -2.14 44.20 6.26
C LYS A 66 -3.46 43.95 7.02
N ASN A 67 -3.64 42.73 7.52
CA ASN A 67 -4.87 42.22 8.14
C ASN A 67 -4.66 41.75 9.59
N ARG A 68 -3.67 42.32 10.33
CA ARG A 68 -3.42 41.93 11.73
C ARG A 68 -4.70 41.96 12.57
N TRP A 69 -5.09 40.80 13.07
CA TRP A 69 -6.31 40.55 13.85
C TRP A 69 -6.19 41.02 15.30
N GLN A 70 -4.95 41.18 15.79
CA GLN A 70 -4.63 41.63 17.14
C GLN A 70 -5.28 43.00 17.41
N GLY A 71 -6.17 43.06 18.39
CA GLY A 71 -6.94 44.26 18.74
C GLY A 71 -8.16 44.57 17.86
N LYS A 72 -8.39 43.80 16.78
CA LYS A 72 -9.58 43.91 15.90
C LYS A 72 -10.57 42.76 16.09
N TRP A 73 -10.16 41.70 16.79
CA TRP A 73 -11.00 40.54 17.04
C TRP A 73 -12.12 40.86 18.04
N ALA A 74 -13.36 40.82 17.56
CA ALA A 74 -14.56 41.00 18.36
C ALA A 74 -15.29 39.67 18.66
N GLY A 75 -14.64 38.52 18.45
CA GLY A 75 -15.27 37.20 18.60
C GLY A 75 -16.08 36.72 17.40
N ASN A 76 -16.11 37.47 16.30
CA ASN A 76 -16.90 37.12 15.12
C ASN A 76 -16.17 36.13 14.20
N VAL A 77 -16.53 34.85 14.26
CA VAL A 77 -15.95 33.77 13.44
C VAL A 77 -16.48 33.70 12.01
N GLU A 78 -17.58 34.38 11.70
CA GLU A 78 -18.23 34.27 10.38
C GLU A 78 -17.33 34.78 9.24
N ILE A 79 -16.42 35.71 9.53
CA ILE A 79 -15.47 36.22 8.53
C ILE A 79 -14.48 35.15 8.03
N TYR A 80 -14.26 34.09 8.81
CA TYR A 80 -13.38 32.97 8.47
C TYR A 80 -14.13 31.77 7.91
N LYS A 81 -15.46 31.75 7.96
CA LYS A 81 -16.29 30.66 7.45
C LYS A 81 -15.98 30.28 5.99
N PRO A 82 -15.66 31.22 5.07
CA PRO A 82 -15.25 30.86 3.72
C PRO A 82 -13.98 29.98 3.66
N PHE A 83 -13.14 29.99 4.68
CA PHE A 83 -11.93 29.18 4.76
C PHE A 83 -12.22 27.67 4.93
N GLU A 84 -13.40 27.31 5.40
CA GLU A 84 -13.86 25.91 5.48
C GLU A 84 -13.76 25.23 4.10
N LYS A 85 -14.17 25.91 3.04
CA LYS A 85 -14.07 25.40 1.67
C LYS A 85 -12.63 25.12 1.23
N ILE A 86 -11.68 25.95 1.67
CA ILE A 86 -10.26 25.77 1.34
C ILE A 86 -9.71 24.54 2.07
N ILE A 87 -10.12 24.32 3.32
CA ILE A 87 -9.78 23.11 4.06
C ILE A 87 -10.35 21.87 3.37
N ASP A 88 -11.62 21.91 2.93
CA ASP A 88 -12.27 20.81 2.21
C ASP A 88 -11.56 20.51 0.87
N GLU A 89 -11.13 21.54 0.15
CA GLU A 89 -10.36 21.40 -1.10
C GLU A 89 -9.01 20.72 -0.85
N PHE A 90 -8.24 21.16 0.17
CA PHE A 90 -6.98 20.51 0.54
C PHE A 90 -7.18 19.06 0.96
N TYR A 91 -8.20 18.80 1.77
CA TYR A 91 -8.54 17.46 2.21
C TYR A 91 -8.86 16.54 1.02
N THR A 92 -9.71 17.00 0.11
CA THR A 92 -10.06 16.25 -1.11
C THR A 92 -8.83 15.95 -1.97
N GLN A 93 -7.94 16.93 -2.15
CA GLN A 93 -6.70 16.73 -2.91
C GLN A 93 -5.77 15.72 -2.25
N TRP A 94 -5.61 15.77 -0.92
CA TRP A 94 -4.79 14.81 -0.19
C TRP A 94 -5.37 13.40 -0.24
N GLN A 95 -6.67 13.24 -0.08
CA GLN A 95 -7.33 11.94 -0.23
C GLN A 95 -7.18 11.35 -1.64
N GLN A 96 -7.30 12.20 -2.67
CA GLN A 96 -7.08 11.77 -4.06
C GLN A 96 -5.63 11.33 -4.26
N ALA A 97 -4.66 12.09 -3.74
CA ALA A 97 -3.24 11.73 -3.83
C ALA A 97 -2.92 10.43 -3.10
N GLU A 98 -3.47 10.22 -1.89
CA GLU A 98 -3.33 8.97 -1.14
C GLU A 98 -3.91 7.79 -1.91
N ARG A 99 -5.13 7.91 -2.44
CA ARG A 99 -5.75 6.87 -3.26
C ARG A 99 -4.90 6.53 -4.49
N ILE A 100 -4.37 7.55 -5.18
CA ILE A 100 -3.51 7.36 -6.35
C ILE A 100 -2.21 6.64 -5.96
N ALA A 101 -1.59 7.01 -4.83
CA ALA A 101 -0.39 6.36 -4.33
C ALA A 101 -0.65 4.88 -4.01
N THR A 102 -1.72 4.56 -3.29
CA THR A 102 -2.09 3.17 -2.97
C THR A 102 -2.37 2.33 -4.22
N VAL A 103 -3.00 2.93 -5.24
CA VAL A 103 -3.25 2.27 -6.53
C VAL A 103 -1.94 2.02 -7.29
N ALA A 104 -1.02 2.99 -7.28
CA ALA A 104 0.30 2.83 -7.92
C ALA A 104 1.12 1.73 -7.24
N GLU A 105 1.18 1.72 -5.90
CA GLU A 105 1.81 0.64 -5.12
C GLU A 105 1.22 -0.73 -5.48
N PHE A 106 -0.10 -0.81 -5.67
CA PHE A 106 -0.74 -2.06 -6.07
C PHE A 106 -0.41 -2.48 -7.51
N PHE A 107 -0.27 -1.54 -8.45
CA PHE A 107 0.25 -1.86 -9.78
C PHE A 107 1.67 -2.42 -9.72
N ASP A 108 2.54 -1.85 -8.87
CA ASP A 108 3.88 -2.38 -8.65
C ASP A 108 3.83 -3.81 -8.07
N ILE A 109 2.93 -4.07 -7.11
CA ILE A 109 2.67 -5.42 -6.61
C ILE A 109 2.28 -6.37 -7.75
N LEU A 110 1.28 -6.02 -8.57
CA LEU A 110 0.85 -6.85 -9.70
C LEU A 110 2.01 -7.12 -10.67
N GLY A 111 2.81 -6.10 -10.99
CA GLY A 111 3.98 -6.23 -11.87
C GLY A 111 5.03 -7.19 -11.31
N ILE A 112 5.36 -7.06 -10.02
CA ILE A 112 6.29 -7.95 -9.33
C ILE A 112 5.80 -9.40 -9.37
N PHE A 113 4.54 -9.64 -9.01
CA PHE A 113 3.99 -11.00 -8.99
C PHE A 113 3.90 -11.59 -10.41
N GLN A 114 3.49 -10.80 -11.41
CA GLN A 114 3.45 -11.25 -12.81
C GLN A 114 4.83 -11.69 -13.28
N GLN A 115 5.87 -10.92 -12.96
CA GLN A 115 7.24 -11.30 -13.33
C GLN A 115 7.71 -12.55 -12.60
N ILE A 116 7.36 -12.73 -11.32
CA ILE A 116 7.67 -13.96 -10.59
C ILE A 116 6.94 -15.17 -11.19
N PHE A 117 5.68 -15.04 -11.58
CA PHE A 117 4.95 -16.09 -12.30
C PHE A 117 5.61 -16.42 -13.65
N ASN A 118 6.05 -15.40 -14.40
CA ASN A 118 6.76 -15.61 -15.67
C ASN A 118 8.07 -16.39 -15.45
N LEU A 119 8.84 -16.06 -14.42
CA LEU A 119 10.07 -16.81 -14.11
C LEU A 119 9.76 -18.24 -13.65
N ALA A 120 8.69 -18.45 -12.88
CA ALA A 120 8.24 -19.79 -12.54
C ALA A 120 7.81 -20.60 -13.79
N MET A 121 7.16 -19.96 -14.77
CA MET A 121 6.85 -20.58 -16.05
C MET A 121 8.10 -20.93 -16.85
N ASN A 122 9.13 -20.06 -16.85
CA ASN A 122 10.40 -20.36 -17.49
C ASN A 122 11.11 -21.56 -16.86
N VAL A 123 10.98 -21.75 -15.54
CA VAL A 123 11.46 -22.97 -14.88
C VAL A 123 10.73 -24.19 -15.41
N ILE A 124 9.39 -24.14 -15.45
CA ILE A 124 8.56 -25.24 -15.94
C ILE A 124 8.94 -25.56 -17.39
N GLU A 125 9.01 -24.56 -18.27
CA GLU A 125 9.23 -24.76 -19.70
C GLU A 125 10.68 -25.02 -20.09
N GLY A 126 11.64 -24.37 -19.45
CA GLY A 126 13.04 -24.43 -19.83
C GLY A 126 13.82 -25.57 -19.19
N ARG A 127 13.43 -26.02 -17.99
CA ARG A 127 14.30 -26.86 -17.13
C ARG A 127 13.74 -28.23 -16.80
N LEU A 128 12.43 -28.44 -16.95
CA LEU A 128 11.79 -29.70 -16.54
C LEU A 128 11.58 -30.65 -17.72
N SER A 129 11.62 -31.95 -17.44
CA SER A 129 11.26 -33.00 -18.40
C SER A 129 9.79 -32.93 -18.80
N ALA A 130 9.45 -33.34 -20.03
CA ALA A 130 8.07 -33.29 -20.54
C ALA A 130 7.04 -34.00 -19.63
N GLU A 131 7.40 -35.13 -19.02
CA GLU A 131 6.53 -35.85 -18.08
C GLU A 131 6.20 -35.00 -16.86
N LYS A 132 7.22 -34.46 -16.17
CA LYS A 132 7.04 -33.55 -15.02
C LYS A 132 6.27 -32.28 -15.38
N LYS A 133 6.52 -31.69 -16.55
CA LYS A 133 5.77 -30.51 -17.01
C LYS A 133 4.27 -30.79 -17.09
N MET A 134 3.90 -31.95 -17.63
CA MET A 134 2.50 -32.34 -17.78
C MET A 134 1.81 -32.47 -16.41
N VAL A 135 2.47 -33.13 -15.44
CA VAL A 135 1.95 -33.25 -14.07
C VAL A 135 1.79 -31.90 -13.40
N ILE A 136 2.80 -31.02 -13.53
CA ILE A 136 2.74 -29.66 -12.97
C ILE A 136 1.59 -28.87 -13.60
N TYR A 137 1.40 -28.95 -14.92
CA TYR A 137 0.31 -28.25 -15.58
C TYR A 137 -1.08 -28.71 -15.14
N GLU A 138 -1.29 -30.02 -15.04
CA GLU A 138 -2.56 -30.57 -14.54
C GLU A 138 -2.82 -30.10 -13.09
N ALA A 139 -1.79 -30.02 -12.26
CA ALA A 139 -1.91 -29.53 -10.89
C ALA A 139 -2.25 -28.03 -10.83
N ILE A 140 -1.63 -27.20 -11.67
CA ILE A 140 -1.91 -25.76 -11.75
C ILE A 140 -3.32 -25.52 -12.27
N GLU A 141 -3.75 -26.21 -13.33
CA GLU A 141 -5.12 -26.08 -13.86
C GLU A 141 -6.16 -26.39 -12.79
N LYS A 142 -5.95 -27.48 -12.04
CA LYS A 142 -6.84 -27.83 -10.93
C LYS A 142 -6.89 -26.76 -9.84
N ILE A 143 -5.77 -26.09 -9.54
CA ILE A 143 -5.77 -24.94 -8.62
C ILE A 143 -6.64 -23.82 -9.16
N PHE A 144 -6.51 -23.49 -10.44
CA PHE A 144 -7.26 -22.39 -11.06
C PHE A 144 -8.75 -22.69 -11.23
N GLU A 145 -9.12 -23.95 -11.50
CA GLU A 145 -10.50 -24.42 -11.46
C GLU A 145 -11.10 -24.21 -10.06
N ASN A 146 -10.43 -24.72 -9.02
CA ASN A 146 -10.87 -24.55 -7.62
C ASN A 146 -10.92 -23.08 -7.19
N TYR A 147 -9.94 -22.28 -7.63
CA TYR A 147 -9.87 -20.86 -7.35
C TYR A 147 -11.09 -20.13 -7.94
N THR A 148 -11.40 -20.38 -9.20
CA THR A 148 -12.53 -19.76 -9.91
C THR A 148 -13.88 -20.09 -9.26
N GLU A 149 -14.01 -21.29 -8.68
CA GLU A 149 -15.21 -21.73 -7.98
C GLU A 149 -15.30 -21.33 -6.50
N SER A 150 -14.23 -20.76 -5.94
CA SER A 150 -14.14 -20.43 -4.52
C SER A 150 -15.16 -19.34 -4.11
N GLU A 151 -15.58 -19.36 -2.84
CA GLU A 151 -16.47 -18.35 -2.28
C GLU A 151 -15.86 -16.93 -2.40
N VAL A 152 -14.55 -16.81 -2.18
CA VAL A 152 -13.86 -15.52 -2.28
C VAL A 152 -13.98 -14.91 -3.68
N VAL A 153 -13.85 -15.71 -4.74
CA VAL A 153 -14.00 -15.24 -6.13
C VAL A 153 -15.46 -14.98 -6.50
N LYS A 154 -16.41 -15.67 -5.86
CA LYS A 154 -17.85 -15.36 -6.01
C LYS A 154 -18.20 -14.01 -5.37
N ASP A 155 -17.61 -13.71 -4.22
CA ASP A 155 -17.83 -12.46 -3.49
C ASP A 155 -17.03 -11.28 -4.07
N ASN A 156 -15.97 -11.54 -4.84
CA ASN A 156 -15.09 -10.54 -5.47
C ASN A 156 -14.89 -10.87 -6.96
N PRO A 157 -15.84 -10.52 -7.85
CA PRO A 157 -15.84 -10.92 -9.26
C PRO A 157 -14.59 -10.50 -10.06
N GLU A 158 -13.92 -9.42 -9.67
CA GLU A 158 -12.71 -8.87 -10.28
C GLU A 158 -11.56 -9.88 -10.25
N LEU A 159 -11.55 -10.76 -9.24
CA LEU A 159 -10.57 -11.83 -9.07
C LEU A 159 -10.61 -12.87 -10.19
N ARG A 160 -11.70 -12.94 -10.97
CA ARG A 160 -11.82 -13.83 -12.14
C ARG A 160 -10.91 -13.43 -13.29
N SER A 161 -10.37 -12.21 -13.27
CA SER A 161 -9.38 -11.74 -14.24
C SER A 161 -8.00 -12.39 -14.05
N ILE A 162 -7.77 -13.04 -12.90
CA ILE A 162 -6.59 -13.87 -12.68
C ILE A 162 -6.78 -15.21 -13.38
N THR A 163 -6.00 -15.45 -14.44
CA THR A 163 -6.13 -16.65 -15.27
C THR A 163 -4.80 -17.37 -15.46
N PHE A 164 -4.90 -18.63 -15.89
CA PHE A 164 -3.77 -19.44 -16.30
C PHE A 164 -4.15 -20.25 -17.54
N GLU A 165 -3.31 -20.23 -18.55
CA GLU A 165 -3.43 -21.08 -19.75
C GLU A 165 -2.05 -21.61 -20.14
N ARG A 166 -1.90 -22.92 -20.43
CA ARG A 166 -0.59 -23.53 -20.70
C ARG A 166 0.23 -22.82 -21.79
N GLY A 167 -0.43 -22.29 -22.82
CA GLY A 167 0.22 -21.61 -23.95
C GLY A 167 0.57 -20.14 -23.71
N VAL A 168 0.00 -19.52 -22.68
CA VAL A 168 0.14 -18.08 -22.38
C VAL A 168 0.87 -17.86 -21.05
N GLY A 169 0.69 -18.76 -20.09
CA GLY A 169 1.14 -18.65 -18.72
C GLY A 169 0.07 -18.03 -17.82
N PHE A 170 0.53 -17.43 -16.73
CA PHE A 170 -0.33 -16.72 -15.78
C PHE A 170 -0.62 -15.31 -16.27
N ASN A 171 -1.82 -14.81 -16.02
CA ASN A 171 -2.17 -13.41 -16.19
C ASN A 171 -2.85 -12.89 -14.93
N ILE A 172 -2.21 -11.94 -14.26
CA ILE A 172 -2.78 -11.23 -13.10
C ILE A 172 -2.88 -9.71 -13.32
N THR A 173 -2.24 -9.19 -14.38
CA THR A 173 -2.23 -7.75 -14.70
C THR A 173 -3.55 -7.24 -15.27
N SER A 174 -4.48 -8.13 -15.61
CA SER A 174 -5.83 -7.76 -16.04
C SER A 174 -6.77 -7.34 -14.91
N ILE A 175 -6.34 -7.44 -13.65
CA ILE A 175 -7.08 -6.89 -12.52
C ILE A 175 -7.06 -5.36 -12.63
N ASP A 176 -8.23 -4.74 -12.50
CA ASP A 176 -8.34 -3.29 -12.34
C ASP A 176 -8.23 -2.92 -10.84
N PRO A 177 -7.14 -2.27 -10.40
CA PRO A 177 -6.96 -1.86 -9.00
C PRO A 177 -8.00 -0.85 -8.51
N MET A 178 -8.73 -0.20 -9.42
CA MET A 178 -9.72 0.81 -9.06
C MET A 178 -11.07 0.19 -8.64
N SER A 179 -11.30 -1.07 -8.98
CA SER A 179 -12.56 -1.79 -8.78
C SER A 179 -12.45 -2.99 -7.85
N CYS A 180 -11.25 -3.39 -7.41
CA CYS A 180 -11.06 -4.54 -6.52
C CYS A 180 -10.66 -4.15 -5.09
N ASP A 181 -10.88 -5.08 -4.15
CA ASP A 181 -10.27 -5.01 -2.82
C ASP A 181 -8.78 -5.42 -2.94
N LEU A 182 -7.89 -4.44 -2.78
CA LEU A 182 -6.46 -4.60 -2.97
C LEU A 182 -5.87 -5.64 -2.00
N TYR A 183 -6.31 -5.65 -0.74
CA TYR A 183 -5.80 -6.55 0.27
C TYR A 183 -6.23 -8.00 0.01
N ILE A 184 -7.51 -8.22 -0.29
CA ILE A 184 -8.03 -9.54 -0.65
C ILE A 184 -7.31 -10.05 -1.89
N THR A 185 -7.14 -9.20 -2.90
CA THR A 185 -6.48 -9.56 -4.16
C THR A 185 -5.02 -9.95 -3.95
N GLU A 186 -4.24 -9.13 -3.24
CA GLU A 186 -2.85 -9.44 -2.91
C GLU A 186 -2.74 -10.77 -2.16
N LYS A 187 -3.63 -11.02 -1.20
CA LYS A 187 -3.68 -12.28 -0.45
C LYS A 187 -3.95 -13.48 -1.35
N GLN A 188 -4.85 -13.37 -2.32
CA GLN A 188 -5.13 -14.44 -3.28
C GLN A 188 -3.92 -14.70 -4.20
N ILE A 189 -3.31 -13.64 -4.74
CA ILE A 189 -2.12 -13.75 -5.59
C ILE A 189 -0.97 -14.43 -4.83
N LYS A 190 -0.72 -14.03 -3.59
CA LYS A 190 0.26 -14.67 -2.68
C LYS A 190 -0.05 -16.16 -2.48
N GLY A 191 -1.32 -16.51 -2.31
CA GLY A 191 -1.77 -17.89 -2.17
C GLY A 191 -1.53 -18.73 -3.43
N LEU A 192 -1.81 -18.16 -4.61
CA LEU A 192 -1.61 -18.83 -5.90
C LEU A 192 -0.14 -19.10 -6.17
N ILE A 193 0.74 -18.08 -6.10
CA ILE A 193 2.17 -18.29 -6.37
C ILE A 193 2.79 -19.29 -5.37
N LYS A 194 2.31 -19.30 -4.12
CA LYS A 194 2.77 -20.26 -3.13
C LYS A 194 2.50 -21.69 -3.56
N GLN A 195 1.27 -21.98 -3.98
CA GLN A 195 0.89 -23.31 -4.44
C GLN A 195 1.65 -23.71 -5.72
N VAL A 196 1.84 -22.76 -6.66
CA VAL A 196 2.62 -23.02 -7.88
C VAL A 196 4.07 -23.41 -7.57
N VAL A 197 4.75 -22.63 -6.72
CA VAL A 197 6.14 -22.93 -6.33
C VAL A 197 6.22 -24.24 -5.54
N GLU A 198 5.23 -24.54 -4.69
CA GLU A 198 5.16 -25.79 -3.95
C GLU A 198 4.97 -27.01 -4.87
N ILE A 199 4.13 -26.91 -5.90
CA ILE A 199 3.99 -27.94 -6.94
C ILE A 199 5.34 -28.18 -7.63
N ILE A 200 6.03 -27.12 -8.06
CA ILE A 200 7.35 -27.25 -8.70
C ILE A 200 8.33 -27.98 -7.77
N LYS A 201 8.35 -27.61 -6.48
CA LYS A 201 9.22 -28.23 -5.47
C LYS A 201 8.89 -29.69 -5.20
N ASN A 202 7.62 -30.06 -5.22
CA ASN A 202 7.16 -31.42 -4.98
C ASN A 202 7.48 -32.34 -6.16
N GLU A 203 7.26 -31.88 -7.39
CA GLU A 203 7.47 -32.69 -8.60
C GLU A 203 8.94 -32.77 -9.02
N GLU A 204 9.69 -31.67 -8.91
CA GLU A 204 11.10 -31.63 -9.30
C GLU A 204 12.03 -32.05 -8.15
N GLY A 205 11.57 -31.87 -6.91
CA GLY A 205 12.35 -32.06 -5.69
C GLY A 205 13.04 -30.76 -5.26
N TYR A 206 13.07 -30.52 -3.95
CA TYR A 206 13.51 -29.24 -3.37
C TYR A 206 14.86 -28.71 -3.88
N TYR A 207 15.93 -29.50 -3.83
CA TYR A 207 17.27 -29.04 -4.25
C TYR A 207 17.38 -28.82 -5.77
N PRO A 208 16.88 -29.74 -6.63
CA PRO A 208 16.76 -29.48 -8.05
C PRO A 208 15.94 -28.22 -8.38
N SER A 209 14.79 -28.00 -7.73
CA SER A 209 14.00 -26.77 -7.92
C SER A 209 14.79 -25.52 -7.54
N LEU A 210 15.51 -25.54 -6.41
CA LEU A 210 16.33 -24.41 -6.00
C LEU A 210 17.40 -24.08 -7.04
N LYS A 211 18.06 -25.09 -7.60
CA LYS A 211 19.02 -24.91 -8.70
C LYS A 211 18.34 -24.26 -9.91
N ASN A 212 17.18 -24.76 -10.32
CA ASN A 212 16.45 -24.20 -11.45
C ASN A 212 16.00 -22.75 -11.19
N PHE A 213 15.60 -22.40 -9.96
CA PHE A 213 15.26 -21.02 -9.58
C PHE A 213 16.45 -20.07 -9.67
N VAL A 214 17.66 -20.54 -9.33
CA VAL A 214 18.89 -19.77 -9.54
C VAL A 214 19.19 -19.61 -11.02
N GLU A 215 19.10 -20.69 -11.80
CA GLU A 215 19.39 -20.66 -13.25
C GLU A 215 18.41 -19.80 -14.06
N GLU A 216 17.17 -19.67 -13.59
CA GLU A 216 16.15 -18.78 -14.17
C GLU A 216 16.14 -17.38 -13.54
N ASN A 217 17.24 -16.98 -12.89
CA ASN A 217 17.49 -15.62 -12.40
C ASN A 217 16.41 -15.07 -11.43
N ILE A 218 15.70 -15.95 -10.72
CA ILE A 218 14.68 -15.53 -9.75
C ILE A 218 15.31 -14.67 -8.66
N PHE A 219 16.44 -15.11 -8.10
CA PHE A 219 17.12 -14.37 -7.04
C PHE A 219 17.73 -13.07 -7.56
N ASP A 220 18.29 -13.05 -8.77
CA ASP A 220 18.82 -11.83 -9.39
C ASP A 220 17.71 -10.78 -9.58
N TYR A 221 16.52 -11.22 -9.99
CA TYR A 221 15.35 -10.34 -10.06
C TYR A 221 14.97 -9.78 -8.68
N LEU A 222 14.92 -10.63 -7.65
CA LEU A 222 14.61 -10.20 -6.28
C LEU A 222 15.64 -9.20 -5.74
N PHE A 223 16.93 -9.42 -5.99
CA PHE A 223 17.98 -8.50 -5.54
C PHE A 223 17.99 -7.20 -6.34
N SER A 224 17.73 -7.26 -7.65
CA SER A 224 17.65 -6.06 -8.49
C SER A 224 16.47 -5.15 -8.09
N ASN A 225 15.40 -5.73 -7.53
CA ASN A 225 14.23 -5.00 -7.06
C ASN A 225 14.17 -4.87 -5.53
N PHE A 226 15.30 -5.00 -4.84
CA PHE A 226 15.35 -5.08 -3.37
C PHE A 226 14.64 -3.91 -2.67
N SER A 227 14.92 -2.66 -3.07
CA SER A 227 14.30 -1.48 -2.47
C SER A 227 12.78 -1.47 -2.63
N LEU A 228 12.28 -1.70 -3.84
CA LEU A 228 10.84 -1.78 -4.11
C LEU A 228 10.18 -2.92 -3.32
N LEU A 229 10.81 -4.09 -3.27
CA LEU A 229 10.29 -5.23 -2.51
C LEU A 229 10.28 -5.00 -0.99
N LEU A 230 11.19 -4.16 -0.47
CA LEU A 230 11.15 -3.74 0.93
C LEU A 230 10.00 -2.76 1.19
N GLU A 231 9.82 -1.77 0.32
CA GLU A 231 8.71 -0.81 0.40
C GLU A 231 7.35 -1.52 0.36
N LEU A 232 7.20 -2.51 -0.53
CA LEU A 232 5.99 -3.33 -0.66
C LEU A 232 5.87 -4.45 0.39
N ASN A 233 6.83 -4.61 1.31
CA ASN A 233 6.88 -5.71 2.29
C ASN A 233 6.85 -7.13 1.67
N LEU A 234 7.35 -7.29 0.44
CA LEU A 234 7.34 -8.55 -0.31
C LEU A 234 8.69 -9.30 -0.27
N PHE A 235 9.79 -8.63 0.07
CA PHE A 235 11.13 -9.24 -0.01
C PHE A 235 11.25 -10.51 0.84
N THR A 236 10.86 -10.43 2.12
CA THR A 236 10.89 -11.57 3.04
C THR A 236 9.94 -12.68 2.60
N PHE A 237 8.80 -12.32 2.01
CA PHE A 237 7.84 -13.29 1.48
C PHE A 237 8.47 -14.13 0.36
N PHE A 238 9.06 -13.49 -0.65
CA PHE A 238 9.65 -14.21 -1.78
C PHE A 238 10.89 -15.02 -1.38
N LEU A 239 11.76 -14.52 -0.51
CA LEU A 239 12.89 -15.31 -0.01
C LEU A 239 12.40 -16.59 0.67
N LYS A 240 11.41 -16.48 1.57
CA LYS A 240 10.83 -17.66 2.22
C LYS A 240 10.19 -18.59 1.21
N LEU A 241 9.47 -18.04 0.23
CA LEU A 241 8.77 -18.81 -0.79
C LEU A 241 9.71 -19.74 -1.55
N PHE A 242 10.87 -19.24 -1.98
CA PHE A 242 11.82 -20.04 -2.76
C PHE A 242 12.79 -20.85 -1.90
N LEU A 243 13.23 -20.34 -0.74
CA LEU A 243 14.29 -20.96 0.08
C LEU A 243 13.80 -21.89 1.21
N ILE A 244 12.51 -21.88 1.56
CA ILE A 244 12.00 -22.82 2.57
C ILE A 244 11.56 -24.11 1.90
N LYS A 245 11.86 -25.23 2.56
CA LYS A 245 11.47 -26.57 2.13
C LYS A 245 9.98 -26.81 2.34
#